data_AF-A0A2J8KAD3-F1
#
_entry.id   AF-A0A2J8KAD3-F1
#
_cell.length_a   1.000
_cell.length_b   1.000
_cell.length_c   1.000
_cell.angle_alpha   90.00
_cell.angle_beta   90.00
_cell.angle_gamma   90.00
#
_symmetry.space_group_name_H-M   'P 1'
#
loop_
_entity.id
_entity.type
_entity.pdbx_description
1 polymer ?
#
loop_
_entity_poly.entity_id
_entity_poly.type
_entity_poly.pdbx_seq_one_letter_code
_entity_poly.pdbx_strand_id
1 'polypeptide(L)'
;ITEWSWSMRSLPYNQPGTCYTLVALPKEDPTAVACTFSCMMKFTVKDCDPTTGETDDEGYEDEYVLEDLEVTVADHIQKVMKLNFEAAWDEVGDEFEKEETFTLSTIKTLEEAVGNIVKFLGMHPCERSDKVPDNKNTHTLLLAGVFRGGHDILVRSRLLLLDTVTMQVTARSLEELPVDIILASVG
;
A
#
# COMPACT_ATOMS: atom_id res chain seq x y z
N ILE A 1 7.38 -13.96 10.71
CA ILE A 1 6.92 -14.12 9.30
C ILE A 1 7.43 -15.47 8.82
N THR A 2 6.56 -16.33 8.31
CA THR A 2 7.03 -17.55 7.63
C THR A 2 7.34 -17.19 6.19
N GLU A 3 8.55 -17.51 5.74
CA GLU A 3 9.07 -17.17 4.42
C GLU A 3 9.43 -18.45 3.67
N TRP A 4 9.09 -18.49 2.38
CA TRP A 4 9.55 -19.53 1.46
C TRP A 4 10.16 -18.88 0.22
N SER A 5 11.33 -19.35 -0.19
CA SER A 5 12.02 -18.85 -1.36
C SER A 5 12.04 -19.90 -2.47
N TRP A 6 11.73 -19.45 -3.68
CA TRP A 6 11.95 -20.19 -4.92
C TRP A 6 13.13 -19.58 -5.64
N SER A 7 14.28 -20.21 -5.46
CA SER A 7 15.50 -19.83 -6.14
C SER A 7 15.41 -20.18 -7.62
N MET A 8 15.91 -19.26 -8.44
CA MET A 8 16.19 -19.57 -9.82
C MET A 8 17.41 -20.49 -9.92
N ARG A 9 17.43 -21.37 -10.93
CA ARG A 9 18.51 -22.35 -11.11
C ARG A 9 19.81 -21.77 -11.70
N SER A 10 19.75 -20.72 -12.53
CA SER A 10 20.92 -20.13 -13.20
C SER A 10 20.60 -18.73 -13.72
N LEU A 11 21.53 -17.79 -13.61
CA LEU A 11 21.47 -16.43 -14.16
C LEU A 11 22.66 -16.19 -15.12
N PRO A 12 22.61 -16.68 -16.37
CA PRO A 12 23.68 -16.46 -17.33
C PRO A 12 23.87 -14.98 -17.68
N TYR A 13 25.04 -14.64 -18.23
CA TYR A 13 25.31 -13.28 -18.66
C TYR A 13 24.24 -12.76 -19.62
N ASN A 14 23.68 -11.59 -19.28
CA ASN A 14 22.66 -10.89 -20.05
C ASN A 14 21.38 -11.70 -20.33
N GLN A 15 21.09 -12.69 -19.49
CA GLN A 15 19.84 -13.45 -19.52
C GLN A 15 19.08 -13.20 -18.21
N PRO A 16 18.03 -12.37 -18.23
CA PRO A 16 17.22 -12.10 -17.05
C PRO A 16 16.57 -13.36 -16.53
N GLY A 17 16.28 -13.36 -15.24
CA GLY A 17 15.61 -14.46 -14.60
C GLY A 17 14.84 -14.03 -13.35
N THR A 18 14.10 -14.95 -12.76
CA THR A 18 13.13 -14.62 -11.72
C THR A 18 13.21 -15.59 -10.56
N CYS A 19 13.31 -15.03 -9.36
CA CYS A 19 13.11 -15.72 -8.09
C CYS A 19 11.88 -15.12 -7.40
N TYR A 20 11.33 -15.86 -6.44
CA TYR A 20 10.17 -15.42 -5.68
C TYR A 20 10.37 -15.70 -4.20
N THR A 21 9.89 -14.77 -3.38
CA THR A 21 9.74 -14.96 -1.95
C THR A 21 8.26 -14.87 -1.60
N LEU A 22 7.75 -15.91 -0.92
CA LEU A 22 6.40 -15.93 -0.38
C LEU A 22 6.47 -15.61 1.11
N VAL A 23 5.67 -14.62 1.53
CA VAL A 23 5.53 -14.25 2.93
C VAL A 23 4.09 -14.46 3.39
N ALA A 24 3.92 -14.95 4.61
CA ALA A 24 2.61 -14.97 5.26
C ALA A 24 2.28 -13.60 5.84
N LEU A 25 1.06 -13.12 5.60
CA LEU A 25 0.55 -11.91 6.23
C LEU A 25 0.45 -12.06 7.76
N PRO A 26 0.51 -10.95 8.53
CA PRO A 26 0.40 -10.96 9.98
C PRO A 26 -0.88 -11.66 10.47
N LYS A 27 -0.73 -12.56 11.45
CA LYS A 27 -1.85 -13.31 12.04
C LYS A 27 -2.21 -12.86 13.45
N GLU A 28 -1.20 -12.46 14.24
CA GLU A 28 -1.39 -12.04 15.64
C GLU A 28 -1.98 -10.63 15.72
N ASP A 29 -1.44 -9.72 14.90
CA ASP A 29 -1.99 -8.38 14.68
C ASP A 29 -2.26 -8.18 13.18
N PRO A 30 -3.49 -8.45 12.71
CA PRO A 30 -3.86 -8.29 11.30
C PRO A 30 -3.84 -6.84 10.79
N THR A 31 -3.76 -5.84 11.69
CA THR A 31 -3.75 -4.41 11.35
C THR A 31 -2.36 -3.88 11.01
N ALA A 32 -1.30 -4.60 11.42
CA ALA A 32 0.10 -4.27 11.16
C ALA A 32 0.52 -4.55 9.70
N VAL A 33 -0.09 -3.83 8.75
CA VAL A 33 0.10 -4.02 7.30
C VAL A 33 1.35 -3.35 6.73
N ALA A 34 1.94 -2.41 7.47
CA ALA A 34 3.16 -1.72 7.06
C ALA A 34 4.40 -2.48 7.56
N CYS A 35 5.33 -2.80 6.66
CA CYS A 35 6.60 -3.41 7.04
C CYS A 35 7.70 -3.11 6.03
N THR A 36 8.94 -3.14 6.52
CA THR A 36 10.15 -2.99 5.71
C THR A 36 10.91 -4.31 5.69
N PHE A 37 11.27 -4.77 4.49
CA PHE A 37 12.12 -5.93 4.29
C PHE A 37 13.52 -5.48 3.90
N SER A 38 14.52 -5.82 4.70
CA SER A 38 15.91 -5.69 4.28
C SER A 38 16.27 -6.83 3.32
N CYS A 39 16.56 -6.47 2.08
CA CYS A 39 16.76 -7.42 0.99
C CYS A 39 18.24 -7.71 0.76
N MET A 40 18.56 -9.00 0.63
CA MET A 40 19.91 -9.47 0.35
C MET A 40 19.84 -10.61 -0.67
N MET A 41 20.51 -10.42 -1.81
CA MET A 41 20.62 -11.43 -2.84
C MET A 41 21.68 -12.45 -2.41
N LYS A 42 21.32 -13.73 -2.39
CA LYS A 42 22.23 -14.84 -2.08
C LYS A 42 22.36 -15.73 -3.30
N PHE A 43 23.59 -16.01 -3.72
CA PHE A 43 23.86 -16.74 -4.96
C PHE A 43 25.16 -17.52 -4.89
N THR A 44 25.30 -18.51 -5.77
CA THR A 44 26.56 -19.21 -6.00
C THR A 44 27.20 -18.67 -7.27
N VAL A 45 28.40 -18.11 -7.13
CA VAL A 45 29.21 -17.64 -8.26
C VAL A 45 29.90 -18.83 -8.90
N LYS A 46 29.83 -18.89 -10.23
CA LYS A 46 30.64 -19.80 -11.06
C LYS A 46 31.41 -18.97 -12.07
N ASP A 47 32.73 -19.09 -12.04
CA ASP A 47 33.59 -18.39 -12.99
C ASP A 47 33.39 -18.95 -14.40
N CYS A 48 33.43 -18.07 -15.40
CA CYS A 48 33.31 -18.46 -16.80
C CYS A 48 34.28 -17.69 -17.68
N ASP A 49 34.81 -18.36 -18.70
CA ASP A 49 35.64 -17.70 -19.70
C ASP A 49 34.75 -16.88 -20.65
N PRO A 50 34.98 -15.56 -20.78
CA PRO A 50 34.12 -14.69 -21.59
C PRO A 50 34.26 -14.90 -23.10
N THR A 51 35.29 -15.61 -23.56
CA THR A 51 35.56 -15.89 -24.97
C THR A 51 35.10 -17.27 -25.41
N THR A 52 35.24 -18.30 -24.55
CA THR A 52 34.81 -19.68 -24.86
C THR A 52 33.42 -20.00 -24.29
N GLY A 53 32.99 -19.28 -23.26
CA GLY A 53 31.75 -19.56 -22.53
C GLY A 53 31.83 -20.77 -21.61
N GLU A 54 33.02 -21.36 -21.42
CA GLU A 54 33.24 -22.49 -20.52
C GLU A 54 33.11 -22.03 -19.06
N THR A 55 32.27 -22.72 -18.29
CA THR A 55 32.03 -22.44 -16.87
C THR A 55 32.79 -23.44 -16.01
N ASP A 56 33.38 -22.96 -14.91
CA ASP A 56 33.88 -23.85 -13.87
C ASP A 56 32.71 -24.54 -13.16
N ASP A 57 32.89 -25.82 -12.86
CA ASP A 57 31.92 -26.60 -12.09
C ASP A 57 32.00 -26.28 -10.60
N GLU A 58 33.17 -25.88 -10.11
CA GLU A 58 33.38 -25.39 -8.75
C GLU A 58 32.91 -23.93 -8.65
N GLY A 59 32.09 -23.65 -7.63
CA GLY A 59 31.58 -22.31 -7.35
C GLY A 59 31.62 -22.02 -5.85
N TYR A 60 31.47 -20.75 -5.49
CA TYR A 60 31.45 -20.29 -4.10
C TYR A 60 30.21 -19.46 -3.80
N GLU A 61 29.76 -19.46 -2.54
CA GLU A 61 28.62 -18.66 -2.11
C GLU A 61 29.04 -17.20 -1.91
N ASP A 62 28.19 -16.28 -2.38
CA ASP A 62 28.36 -14.84 -2.21
C ASP A 62 26.99 -14.16 -1.97
N GLU A 63 27.05 -12.94 -1.43
CA GLU A 63 25.87 -12.16 -1.06
C GLU A 63 26.00 -10.71 -1.52
N TYR A 64 24.87 -10.13 -1.96
CA TYR A 64 24.81 -8.73 -2.40
C TYR A 64 23.63 -8.02 -1.75
N VAL A 65 23.91 -6.93 -1.04
CA VAL A 65 22.88 -6.14 -0.34
C VAL A 65 22.07 -5.33 -1.36
N LEU A 66 20.74 -5.39 -1.23
CA LEU A 66 19.80 -4.64 -2.05
C LEU A 66 19.16 -3.51 -1.22
N GLU A 67 18.41 -2.65 -1.88
CA GLU A 67 17.58 -1.64 -1.21
C GLU A 67 16.47 -2.31 -0.40
N ASP A 68 16.04 -1.64 0.68
CA ASP A 68 14.91 -2.09 1.47
C ASP A 68 13.61 -2.04 0.64
N LEU A 69 12.77 -3.06 0.79
CA LEU A 69 11.45 -3.10 0.19
C LEU A 69 10.40 -2.73 1.23
N GLU A 70 9.66 -1.66 0.98
CA GLU A 70 8.54 -1.24 1.83
C GLU A 70 7.22 -1.83 1.30
N VAL A 71 6.46 -2.43 2.21
CA VAL A 71 5.06 -2.82 1.99
C VAL A 71 4.20 -1.95 2.88
N THR A 72 3.11 -1.43 2.31
CA THR A 72 2.24 -0.43 2.91
C THR A 72 0.78 -0.85 2.86
N VAL A 73 -0.10 -0.02 3.42
CA VAL A 73 -1.56 -0.21 3.31
C VAL A 73 -2.04 -0.23 1.85
N ALA A 74 -1.42 0.54 0.96
CA ALA A 74 -1.77 0.59 -0.45
C ALA A 74 -1.58 -0.77 -1.15
N ASP A 75 -0.61 -1.58 -0.72
CA ASP A 75 -0.35 -2.91 -1.29
C ASP A 75 -1.44 -3.94 -0.94
N HIS A 76 -2.30 -3.61 0.03
CA HIS A 76 -3.42 -4.44 0.46
C HIS A 76 -4.76 -4.02 -0.16
N ILE A 77 -4.78 -2.93 -0.93
CA ILE A 77 -5.99 -2.31 -1.48
C ILE A 77 -5.84 -2.13 -3.01
N GLN A 78 -6.75 -2.75 -3.76
CA GLN A 78 -6.89 -2.48 -5.18
C GLN A 78 -7.82 -1.28 -5.38
N LYS A 79 -7.33 -0.17 -5.94
CA LYS A 79 -8.17 0.99 -6.28
C LYS A 79 -9.31 0.61 -7.24
N VAL A 80 -10.52 1.11 -6.95
CA VAL A 80 -11.72 0.87 -7.78
C VAL A 80 -12.52 2.16 -7.95
N MET A 81 -12.95 2.45 -9.17
CA MET A 81 -13.78 3.63 -9.44
C MET A 81 -15.25 3.34 -9.06
N LYS A 82 -15.84 4.21 -8.24
CA LYS A 82 -17.30 4.25 -8.02
C LYS A 82 -17.86 5.52 -8.68
N LEU A 83 -18.83 5.35 -9.59
CA LEU A 83 -19.48 6.47 -10.29
C LEU A 83 -20.43 7.26 -9.39
N ASN A 84 -21.06 6.56 -8.45
CA ASN A 84 -21.93 7.11 -7.42
C ASN A 84 -21.42 6.57 -6.09
N PHE A 85 -20.65 7.39 -5.38
CA PHE A 85 -20.04 6.99 -4.11
C PHE A 85 -21.12 6.82 -3.03
N GLU A 86 -22.13 7.69 -3.00
CA GLU A 86 -23.21 7.63 -2.02
C GLU A 86 -24.01 6.33 -2.14
N ALA A 87 -24.35 5.89 -3.35
CA ALA A 87 -25.02 4.61 -3.55
C ALA A 87 -24.17 3.42 -3.06
N ALA A 88 -22.86 3.43 -3.31
CA ALA A 88 -21.97 2.38 -2.82
C ALA A 88 -21.80 2.44 -1.29
N TRP A 89 -21.78 3.65 -0.72
CA TRP A 89 -21.70 3.90 0.72
C TRP A 89 -22.94 3.38 1.47
N ASP A 90 -24.11 3.55 0.86
CA ASP A 90 -25.38 3.04 1.38
C ASP A 90 -25.51 1.53 1.18
N GLU A 91 -25.03 0.99 0.06
CA GLU A 91 -25.01 -0.45 -0.23
C GLU A 91 -24.17 -1.25 0.79
N VAL A 92 -23.00 -0.71 1.17
CA VAL A 92 -22.15 -1.32 2.20
C VAL A 92 -22.81 -1.27 3.58
N GLY A 93 -23.56 -0.21 3.90
CA GLY A 93 -24.17 -0.02 5.21
C GLY A 93 -23.18 0.38 6.31
N ASP A 94 -23.69 0.55 7.53
CA ASP A 94 -22.93 1.12 8.67
C ASP A 94 -22.53 0.09 9.74
N GLU A 95 -22.67 -1.20 9.46
CA GLU A 95 -22.42 -2.29 10.44
C GLU A 95 -21.03 -2.21 11.09
N PHE A 96 -20.00 -1.95 10.28
CA PHE A 96 -18.61 -1.77 10.73
C PHE A 96 -18.12 -0.34 10.53
N GLU A 97 -19.00 0.65 10.45
CA GLU A 97 -18.58 2.05 10.33
C GLU A 97 -17.74 2.46 11.56
N LYS A 98 -16.54 2.99 11.29
CA LYS A 98 -15.72 3.63 12.32
C LYS A 98 -15.28 5.00 11.83
N GLU A 99 -15.14 5.92 12.79
CA GLU A 99 -14.77 7.30 12.54
C GLU A 99 -13.70 7.76 13.53
N GLU A 100 -12.67 8.43 13.02
CA GLU A 100 -11.61 9.02 13.83
C GLU A 100 -11.20 10.40 13.31
N THR A 101 -10.73 11.28 14.20
CA THR A 101 -10.32 12.64 13.85
C THR A 101 -8.81 12.80 14.04
N PHE A 102 -8.13 13.25 12.99
CA PHE A 102 -6.69 13.43 12.94
C PHE A 102 -6.34 14.90 12.69
N THR A 103 -5.19 15.34 13.22
CA THR A 103 -4.66 16.70 12.99
C THR A 103 -3.32 16.62 12.27
N LEU A 104 -3.29 17.17 11.05
CA LEU A 104 -2.10 17.25 10.19
C LEU A 104 -1.35 18.55 10.49
N SER A 105 -0.63 18.57 11.61
CA SER A 105 0.00 19.79 12.17
C SER A 105 1.05 20.45 11.26
N THR A 106 1.62 19.72 10.30
CA THR A 106 2.60 20.23 9.34
C THR A 106 2.00 20.69 8.02
N ILE A 107 0.75 20.29 7.73
CA ILE A 107 0.09 20.51 6.44
C ILE A 107 -0.76 21.78 6.50
N LYS A 108 -0.52 22.68 5.54
CA LYS A 108 -1.11 24.03 5.51
C LYS A 108 -2.09 24.26 4.37
N THR A 109 -2.26 23.28 3.48
CA THR A 109 -3.15 23.37 2.33
C THR A 109 -4.01 22.11 2.23
N LEU A 110 -5.25 22.25 1.74
CA LEU A 110 -6.14 21.11 1.55
C LEU A 110 -5.65 20.23 0.40
N GLU A 111 -5.04 20.81 -0.62
CA GLU A 111 -4.51 20.15 -1.80
C GLU A 111 -3.37 19.18 -1.41
N GLU A 112 -2.46 19.63 -0.56
CA GLU A 112 -1.38 18.80 -0.03
C GLU A 112 -1.93 17.66 0.84
N ALA A 113 -2.89 17.95 1.72
CA ALA A 113 -3.52 16.92 2.55
C ALA A 113 -4.21 15.85 1.70
N VAL A 114 -5.03 16.26 0.71
CA VAL A 114 -5.72 15.36 -0.21
C VAL A 114 -4.72 14.53 -1.02
N GLY A 115 -3.68 15.15 -1.58
CA GLY A 115 -2.66 14.45 -2.35
C GLY A 115 -1.92 13.39 -1.52
N ASN A 116 -1.58 13.73 -0.27
CA ASN A 116 -0.90 12.81 0.65
C ASN A 116 -1.79 11.62 1.02
N ILE A 117 -3.06 11.86 1.37
CA ILE A 117 -4.00 10.77 1.73
C ILE A 117 -4.24 9.83 0.55
N VAL A 118 -4.47 10.37 -0.66
CA VAL A 118 -4.69 9.56 -1.87
C VAL A 118 -3.46 8.69 -2.16
N LYS A 119 -2.25 9.27 -2.08
CA LYS A 119 -1.00 8.55 -2.32
C LYS A 119 -0.76 7.48 -1.26
N PHE A 120 -0.99 7.79 0.00
CA PHE A 120 -0.73 6.90 1.13
C PHE A 120 -1.67 5.69 1.16
N LEU A 121 -2.97 5.91 0.97
CA LEU A 121 -3.97 4.83 0.99
C LEU A 121 -4.03 4.04 -0.33
N GLY A 122 -3.52 4.60 -1.43
CA GLY A 122 -3.54 3.94 -2.74
C GLY A 122 -4.94 3.74 -3.33
N MET A 123 -5.95 4.45 -2.83
CA MET A 123 -7.36 4.30 -3.22
C MET A 123 -7.75 5.24 -4.37
N HIS A 124 -8.87 4.95 -5.06
CA HIS A 124 -9.37 5.78 -6.15
C HIS A 124 -10.20 6.97 -5.62
N PRO A 125 -9.82 8.22 -5.89
CA PRO A 125 -10.65 9.39 -5.55
C PRO A 125 -11.90 9.43 -6.43
N CYS A 126 -13.08 9.35 -5.83
CA CYS A 126 -14.36 9.31 -6.54
C CYS A 126 -14.88 10.72 -6.83
N GLU A 127 -15.70 10.87 -7.87
CA GLU A 127 -16.44 12.11 -8.16
C GLU A 127 -15.58 13.39 -8.30
N ARG A 128 -14.29 13.24 -8.63
CA ARG A 128 -13.28 14.32 -8.68
C ARG A 128 -13.00 14.97 -7.32
N SER A 129 -13.21 14.24 -6.23
CA SER A 129 -12.93 14.70 -4.87
C SER A 129 -11.44 14.88 -4.59
N ASP A 130 -10.55 14.52 -5.51
CA ASP A 130 -9.12 14.86 -5.47
C ASP A 130 -8.85 16.33 -5.80
N LYS A 131 -9.82 17.04 -6.39
CA LYS A 131 -9.69 18.45 -6.75
C LYS A 131 -10.37 19.34 -5.73
N VAL A 132 -9.56 20.10 -5.01
CA VAL A 132 -10.04 21.11 -4.05
C VAL A 132 -10.48 22.36 -4.84
N PRO A 133 -11.70 22.88 -4.63
CA PRO A 133 -12.13 24.15 -5.21
C PRO A 133 -11.43 25.35 -4.57
N ASP A 134 -11.14 26.38 -5.36
CA ASP A 134 -10.56 27.63 -4.87
C ASP A 134 -11.42 28.28 -3.78
N ASN A 135 -10.78 28.98 -2.84
CA ASN A 135 -11.42 29.73 -1.75
C ASN A 135 -12.32 28.91 -0.81
N LYS A 136 -12.06 27.60 -0.67
CA LYS A 136 -12.71 26.75 0.34
C LYS A 136 -11.74 26.41 1.45
N ASN A 137 -12.23 26.47 2.69
CA ASN A 137 -11.52 26.01 3.88
C ASN A 137 -12.03 24.64 4.35
N THR A 138 -13.00 24.05 3.65
CA THR A 138 -13.51 22.70 3.90
C THR A 138 -13.53 21.92 2.61
N HIS A 139 -13.26 20.63 2.70
CA HIS A 139 -13.28 19.71 1.56
C HIS A 139 -13.71 18.32 2.00
N THR A 140 -14.29 17.55 1.09
CA THR A 140 -14.62 16.14 1.36
C THR A 140 -13.96 15.28 0.30
N LEU A 141 -13.07 14.41 0.75
CA LEU A 141 -12.38 13.41 -0.06
C LEU A 141 -13.12 12.08 0.05
N LEU A 142 -13.47 11.50 -1.10
CA LEU A 142 -14.18 10.23 -1.22
C LEU A 142 -13.26 9.22 -1.90
N LEU A 143 -12.96 8.12 -1.24
CA LEU A 143 -12.01 7.11 -1.71
C LEU A 143 -12.65 5.74 -1.75
N ALA A 144 -12.40 5.00 -2.82
CA ALA A 144 -12.88 3.64 -2.98
C ALA A 144 -11.75 2.69 -3.37
N GLY A 145 -11.81 1.49 -2.79
CA GLY A 145 -10.89 0.39 -3.06
C GLY A 145 -11.57 -0.94 -2.76
N VAL A 146 -10.89 -2.02 -3.13
CA VAL A 146 -11.24 -3.40 -2.77
C VAL A 146 -10.10 -3.93 -1.93
N PHE A 147 -10.38 -4.30 -0.69
CA PHE A 147 -9.40 -4.93 0.18
C PHE A 147 -9.15 -6.38 -0.26
N ARG A 148 -7.97 -6.92 0.05
CA ARG A 148 -7.68 -8.35 -0.18
C ARG A 148 -8.80 -9.24 0.38
N GLY A 149 -9.30 -10.17 -0.43
CA GLY A 149 -10.50 -10.95 -0.11
C GLY A 149 -11.74 -10.53 -0.90
N GLY A 150 -11.71 -9.37 -1.57
CA GLY A 150 -12.74 -8.96 -2.52
C GLY A 150 -13.85 -8.07 -1.93
N HIS A 151 -13.66 -7.58 -0.70
CA HIS A 151 -14.60 -6.69 -0.03
C HIS A 151 -14.28 -5.23 -0.34
N ASP A 152 -15.31 -4.45 -0.68
CA ASP A 152 -15.16 -3.00 -0.87
C ASP A 152 -14.77 -2.32 0.45
N ILE A 153 -13.78 -1.44 0.37
CA ILE A 153 -13.40 -0.52 1.43
C ILE A 153 -13.62 0.90 0.91
N LEU A 154 -14.50 1.64 1.58
CA LEU A 154 -14.87 3.01 1.25
C LEU A 154 -14.40 3.93 2.38
N VAL A 155 -13.81 5.05 2.01
CA VAL A 155 -13.31 6.04 2.97
C VAL A 155 -13.83 7.42 2.60
N ARG A 156 -14.40 8.11 3.57
CA ARG A 156 -14.82 9.50 3.47
C ARG A 156 -14.01 10.32 4.47
N SER A 157 -13.17 11.22 3.97
CA SER A 157 -12.41 12.15 4.80
C SER A 157 -12.97 13.55 4.64
N ARG A 158 -13.45 14.15 5.73
CA ARG A 158 -13.88 15.55 5.79
C ARG A 158 -12.74 16.38 6.34
N LEU A 159 -12.19 17.26 5.51
CA LEU A 159 -11.07 18.11 5.83
C LEU A 159 -11.55 19.52 6.17
N LEU A 160 -10.92 20.14 7.17
CA LEU A 160 -11.08 21.53 7.58
C LEU A 160 -9.70 22.16 7.70
N LEU A 161 -9.48 23.25 6.97
CA LEU A 161 -8.30 24.09 7.08
C LEU A 161 -8.62 25.32 7.94
N LEU A 162 -7.95 25.42 9.07
CA LEU A 162 -7.86 26.65 9.88
C LEU A 162 -6.43 27.18 9.76
N ASP A 163 -5.62 27.01 10.81
CA ASP A 163 -4.17 27.27 10.74
C ASP A 163 -3.40 26.07 10.16
N THR A 164 -3.92 24.87 10.41
CA THR A 164 -3.46 23.57 9.90
C THR A 164 -4.68 22.75 9.50
N VAL A 165 -4.46 21.61 8.83
CA VAL A 165 -5.56 20.75 8.38
C VAL A 165 -5.96 19.78 9.50
N THR A 166 -7.24 19.77 9.86
CA THR A 166 -7.87 18.70 10.63
C THR A 166 -8.73 17.87 9.69
N MET A 167 -8.74 16.55 9.86
CA MET A 167 -9.57 15.65 9.08
C MET A 167 -10.35 14.68 9.96
N GLN A 168 -11.61 14.47 9.62
CA GLN A 168 -12.45 13.40 10.17
C GLN A 168 -12.55 12.30 9.12
N VAL A 169 -11.99 11.14 9.42
CA VAL A 169 -11.95 9.99 8.51
C VAL A 169 -13.01 8.99 8.96
N THR A 170 -13.96 8.70 8.09
CA THR A 170 -14.95 7.64 8.26
C THR A 170 -14.65 6.54 7.26
N ALA A 171 -14.60 5.29 7.70
CA ALA A 171 -14.41 4.13 6.83
C ALA A 171 -15.58 3.14 6.96
N ARG A 172 -15.94 2.50 5.84
CA ARG A 172 -16.98 1.47 5.75
C ARG A 172 -16.53 0.31 4.88
N SER A 173 -16.91 -0.89 5.29
CA SER A 173 -16.70 -2.14 4.57
C SER A 173 -17.70 -3.18 5.09
N LEU A 174 -17.91 -4.26 4.33
CA LEU A 174 -18.65 -5.44 4.78
C LEU A 174 -17.87 -6.30 5.77
N GLU A 175 -16.60 -5.96 6.01
CA GLU A 175 -15.71 -6.61 6.97
C GLU A 175 -15.07 -5.56 7.86
N GLU A 176 -14.90 -5.87 9.15
CA GLU A 176 -14.32 -4.96 10.14
C GLU A 176 -12.83 -4.67 9.91
N LEU A 177 -12.06 -5.70 9.53
CA LEU A 177 -10.61 -5.62 9.41
C LEU A 177 -10.11 -4.51 8.46
N PRO A 178 -10.66 -4.36 7.23
CA PRO A 178 -10.31 -3.24 6.36
C PRO A 178 -10.52 -1.86 7.00
N VAL A 179 -11.58 -1.69 7.81
CA VAL A 179 -11.89 -0.43 8.49
C VAL A 179 -10.83 -0.13 9.55
N ASP A 180 -10.49 -1.13 10.36
CA ASP A 180 -9.44 -0.99 11.38
C ASP A 180 -8.07 -0.67 10.78
N ILE A 181 -7.72 -1.33 9.66
CA ILE A 181 -6.48 -1.05 8.95
C ILE A 181 -6.42 0.40 8.47
N ILE A 182 -7.52 0.94 7.90
CA ILE A 182 -7.54 2.33 7.43
C ILE A 182 -7.29 3.29 8.59
N LEU A 183 -8.00 3.14 9.71
CA LEU A 183 -7.87 4.05 10.84
C LEU A 183 -6.50 3.93 11.52
N ALA A 184 -6.01 2.70 11.73
CA ALA A 184 -4.70 2.44 12.31
C ALA A 184 -3.53 2.92 11.42
N SER A 185 -3.71 2.95 10.09
CA SER A 185 -2.66 3.41 9.17
C SER A 185 -2.61 4.94 9.06
N VAL A 186 -3.72 5.64 9.33
CA VAL A 186 -3.81 7.10 9.21
C VAL A 186 -3.38 7.82 10.50
N GLY A 187 -3.55 7.16 11.66
CA GLY A 187 -3.10 7.66 12.97
C GLY A 187 -1.59 7.55 13.17
#